data_AF-A0A5B7F5M9-F1
#
_entry.id   AF-A0A5B7F5M9-F1
#
_cell.length_a   1.000
_cell.length_b   1.000
_cell.length_c   1.000
_cell.angle_alpha   90.00
_cell.angle_beta   90.00
_cell.angle_gamma   90.00
#
_symmetry.space_group_name_H-M   'P 1'
#
loop_
_entity.id
_entity.type
_entity.pdbx_description
1 polymer ?
#
loop_
_entity_poly.entity_id
_entity_poly.type
_entity_poly.pdbx_seq_one_letter_code
_entity_poly.pdbx_strand_id
1 'polypeptide(L)'
;MNPTAGSFTINPRLQRHFSVFAVSFPSMDSLNLIYSSLLDQHLKNPAMKFNPALIRMTEPLVQAALQLHQKITFTFLPTATKFHYIFNLRDLTNIFQVELTWFTVIF
;
A
#
# COMPACT_ATOMS: atom_id res chain seq x y z
N MET A 1 -2.19 -13.95 -9.87
CA MET A 1 -3.55 -14.52 -10.04
C MET A 1 -4.40 -14.06 -8.88
N ASN A 2 -5.67 -13.70 -9.09
CA ASN A 2 -6.56 -13.37 -7.99
C ASN A 2 -7.26 -14.68 -7.54
N PRO A 3 -6.96 -15.23 -6.35
CA PRO A 3 -7.50 -16.52 -5.91
C PRO A 3 -9.03 -16.51 -5.78
N THR A 4 -9.65 -15.35 -5.61
CA THR A 4 -11.10 -15.20 -5.43
C THR A 4 -11.86 -15.08 -6.76
N ALA A 5 -11.18 -14.67 -7.83
CA ALA A 5 -11.79 -14.60 -9.15
C ALA A 5 -11.67 -15.97 -9.81
N GLY A 6 -12.76 -16.75 -9.80
CA GLY A 6 -12.86 -18.14 -10.28
C GLY A 6 -12.50 -18.40 -11.75
N SER A 7 -11.89 -17.43 -12.44
CA SER A 7 -11.41 -17.49 -13.81
C SER A 7 -9.93 -17.89 -13.95
N PHE A 8 -9.19 -18.11 -12.85
CA PHE A 8 -7.75 -18.35 -12.87
C PHE A 8 -7.35 -19.79 -12.53
N THR A 9 -7.83 -20.77 -13.30
CA THR A 9 -7.34 -22.16 -13.22
C THR A 9 -6.20 -22.37 -14.21
N ILE A 10 -5.03 -22.81 -13.73
CA ILE A 10 -3.89 -23.17 -14.59
C ILE A 10 -4.01 -24.63 -14.99
N ASN A 11 -3.76 -24.95 -16.26
CA ASN A 11 -3.66 -26.34 -16.69
C ASN A 11 -2.50 -27.06 -15.94
N PRO A 12 -2.74 -28.20 -15.27
CA PRO A 12 -1.70 -28.90 -14.52
C PRO A 12 -0.44 -29.25 -15.34
N ARG A 13 -0.58 -29.47 -16.65
CA ARG A 13 0.56 -29.74 -17.54
C ARG A 13 1.49 -28.54 -17.67
N LEU A 14 0.93 -27.33 -17.76
CA LEU A 14 1.70 -26.09 -17.80
C LEU A 14 2.34 -25.79 -16.44
N GLN A 15 1.59 -26.02 -15.34
CA GLN A 15 2.06 -25.78 -13.99
C GLN A 15 3.29 -26.64 -13.63
N ARG A 16 3.47 -27.81 -14.25
CA ARG A 16 4.63 -28.69 -14.01
C ARG A 16 5.99 -28.06 -14.38
N HIS A 17 5.99 -27.03 -15.23
CA HIS A 17 7.19 -26.30 -15.65
C HIS A 17 7.49 -25.07 -14.78
N PHE A 18 6.62 -24.71 -13.84
CA PHE A 18 6.75 -23.51 -13.02
C PHE A 18 6.53 -23.80 -11.53
N SER A 19 7.29 -23.14 -10.66
CA SER A 19 7.02 -23.09 -9.23
C SER A 19 6.00 -22.00 -8.92
N VAL A 20 4.96 -22.32 -8.16
CA VAL A 20 3.94 -21.35 -7.73
C VAL A 20 4.17 -20.99 -6.27
N PHE A 21 4.31 -19.69 -6.00
CA PHE A 21 4.38 -19.13 -4.66
C PHE A 21 3.14 -18.29 -4.39
N ALA A 22 2.45 -18.60 -3.28
CA ALA A 22 1.34 -17.79 -2.80
C ALA A 22 1.89 -16.71 -1.87
N VAL A 23 1.67 -15.44 -2.23
CA VAL A 23 2.03 -14.29 -1.39
C VAL A 23 0.77 -13.81 -0.67
N SER A 24 0.76 -13.95 0.65
CA SER A 24 -0.30 -13.41 1.50
C SER A 24 -0.12 -11.93 1.76
N PHE A 25 -1.18 -11.29 2.27
CA PHE A 25 -1.10 -9.90 2.70
C PHE A 25 -0.08 -9.77 3.85
N PRO A 26 0.81 -8.76 3.83
CA PRO A 26 1.79 -8.54 4.89
C PRO A 26 1.13 -8.15 6.21
N SER A 27 1.84 -8.36 7.33
CA SER A 27 1.36 -7.93 8.65
C SER A 27 1.31 -6.40 8.75
N MET A 28 0.45 -5.89 9.65
CA MET A 28 0.35 -4.45 9.90
C MET A 28 1.68 -3.85 10.37
N ASP A 29 2.46 -4.59 11.16
CA ASP A 29 3.79 -4.15 11.59
C ASP A 29 4.75 -4.00 10.41
N SER A 30 4.69 -4.93 9.45
CA SER A 30 5.50 -4.85 8.23
C SER A 30 5.10 -3.63 7.39
N LEU A 31 3.79 -3.35 7.27
CA LEU A 31 3.30 -2.18 6.56
C LEU A 31 3.72 -0.88 7.23
N ASN A 32 3.61 -0.80 8.56
CA ASN A 32 4.12 0.32 9.34
C ASN A 32 5.60 0.56 9.06
N LEU A 33 6.44 -0.48 9.13
CA LEU A 33 7.88 -0.34 8.88
C LEU A 33 8.18 0.14 7.46
N ILE A 34 7.53 -0.43 6.45
CA ILE A 34 7.74 -0.06 5.05
C ILE A 34 7.36 1.41 4.82
N TYR A 35 6.14 1.82 5.18
CA TYR A 35 5.68 3.18 4.91
C TYR A 35 6.36 4.23 5.80
N SER A 36 6.68 3.91 7.05
CA SER A 36 7.47 4.80 7.91
C SER A 36 8.87 5.00 7.36
N SER A 37 9.56 3.94 6.93
CA SER A 37 10.91 4.08 6.33
C SER A 37 10.91 4.91 5.05
N LEU A 38 9.87 4.76 4.21
CA LEU A 38 9.71 5.52 2.97
C LEU A 38 9.52 7.01 3.25
N LEU A 39 8.61 7.36 4.16
CA LEU A 39 8.31 8.75 4.48
C LEU A 39 9.47 9.42 5.23
N ASP A 40 10.12 8.70 6.16
CA ASP A 40 11.30 9.20 6.86
C ASP A 40 12.46 9.48 5.91
N GLN A 41 12.73 8.58 4.95
CA GLN A 41 13.79 8.79 3.97
C GLN A 41 13.53 10.04 3.12
N HIS A 42 12.27 10.31 2.79
CA HIS A 42 11.91 11.52 2.04
C HIS A 42 12.05 12.80 2.87
N LEU A 43 11.49 12.82 4.09
CA LEU A 43 11.51 14.01 4.93
C LEU A 43 12.89 14.33 5.50
N LYS A 44 13.76 13.32 5.65
CA LYS A 44 15.16 13.50 6.07
C LYS A 44 16.10 13.78 4.90
N ASN A 45 15.58 13.91 3.67
CA ASN A 45 16.40 14.24 2.52
C ASN A 45 17.06 15.63 2.70
N PRO A 46 18.41 15.72 2.75
CA PRO A 46 19.12 16.99 2.98
C PRO A 46 18.84 18.05 1.92
N ALA A 47 18.41 17.66 0.72
CA ALA A 47 18.10 18.56 -0.38
C ALA A 47 16.87 19.43 -0.10
N MET A 48 15.86 18.91 0.62
CA MET A 48 14.57 19.57 0.81
C MET A 48 14.46 20.38 2.11
N LYS A 49 15.36 20.15 3.08
CA LYS A 49 15.45 20.91 4.36
C LYS A 49 14.10 21.09 5.09
N PHE A 50 13.35 20.00 5.26
CA PHE A 50 12.06 20.04 5.95
C PHE A 50 12.19 20.44 7.43
N ASN A 51 11.12 21.07 7.97
CA ASN A 51 11.06 21.45 9.37
C ASN A 51 11.09 20.20 10.28
N PRO A 52 11.94 20.17 11.33
CA PRO A 52 11.98 19.06 12.30
C PRO A 52 10.63 18.72 12.94
N ALA A 53 9.71 19.68 13.03
CA ALA A 53 8.35 19.43 13.50
C ALA A 53 7.58 18.48 12.57
N LEU A 54 7.78 18.57 11.25
CA LEU A 54 7.16 17.70 10.25
C LEU A 54 7.74 16.29 10.30
N ILE A 55 9.05 16.16 10.53
CA ILE A 55 9.72 14.86 10.69
C ILE A 55 9.15 14.09 11.89
N ARG A 56 8.73 14.79 12.95
CA ARG A 56 8.06 14.15 14.10
C ARG A 56 6.63 13.70 13.80
N MET A 57 6.01 14.21 12.73
CA MET A 57 4.66 13.82 12.31
C MET A 57 4.64 12.58 11.41
N THR A 58 5.78 12.04 10.99
CA THR A 58 5.86 10.84 10.15
C THR A 58 5.07 9.67 10.71
N GLU A 59 5.35 9.30 11.96
CA GLU A 59 4.76 8.13 12.61
C GLU A 59 3.23 8.23 12.78
N PRO A 60 2.65 9.33 13.35
CA PRO A 60 1.20 9.45 13.46
C PRO A 60 0.51 9.52 12.09
N LEU A 61 1.16 10.07 11.06
CA LEU A 61 0.61 10.14 9.71
C LEU A 61 0.51 8.74 9.07
N VAL A 62 1.56 7.93 9.18
CA VAL A 62 1.56 6.54 8.68
C VAL A 62 0.52 5.70 9.42
N GLN A 63 0.45 5.81 10.75
CA GLN A 63 -0.56 5.10 11.54
C GLN A 63 -1.98 5.48 11.14
N ALA A 64 -2.26 6.79 10.99
CA ALA A 64 -3.57 7.27 10.56
C ALA A 64 -3.96 6.75 9.18
N ALA A 65 -3.02 6.77 8.21
CA ALA A 65 -3.25 6.26 6.86
C ALA A 65 -3.59 4.76 6.85
N LEU A 66 -2.84 3.95 7.61
CA LEU A 66 -3.09 2.51 7.71
C LEU A 66 -4.40 2.18 8.41
N GLN A 67 -4.72 2.85 9.52
CA GLN A 67 -6.00 2.67 10.22
C GLN A 67 -7.19 3.07 9.34
N LEU A 68 -7.06 4.18 8.60
CA LEU A 68 -8.09 4.62 7.67
C LEU A 68 -8.30 3.60 6.55
N HIS A 69 -7.21 3.09 5.96
CA HIS A 69 -7.28 2.07 4.90
C HIS A 69 -7.94 0.78 5.40
N GLN A 70 -7.59 0.31 6.59
CA GLN A 70 -8.25 -0.84 7.21
C GLN A 70 -9.74 -0.60 7.42
N LYS A 71 -10.11 0.56 7.97
CA LYS A 71 -11.51 0.92 8.21
C LYS A 71 -12.32 0.97 6.92
N ILE A 72 -11.77 1.56 5.87
CA ILE A 72 -12.41 1.63 4.54
C ILE A 72 -12.58 0.23 3.97
N THR A 73 -11.53 -0.59 4.01
CA THR A 73 -11.57 -1.98 3.51
C THR A 73 -12.66 -2.81 4.21
N PHE A 74 -12.87 -2.61 5.51
CA PHE A 74 -13.92 -3.30 6.26
C PHE A 74 -15.32 -2.73 6.03
N THR A 75 -15.43 -1.41 5.85
CA THR A 75 -16.73 -0.73 5.70
C THR A 75 -17.29 -0.85 4.28
N PHE A 76 -16.42 -0.81 3.27
CA PHE A 76 -16.78 -0.79 1.86
C PHE A 76 -16.41 -2.12 1.21
N LEU A 77 -17.15 -3.17 1.57
CA LEU A 77 -17.01 -4.49 0.96
C LEU A 77 -17.57 -4.50 -0.47
N PRO A 78 -16.94 -5.24 -1.40
CA PRO A 78 -17.47 -5.41 -2.75
C PRO A 78 -18.78 -6.19 -2.71
N THR A 79 -19.83 -5.61 -3.28
CA THR A 79 -21.12 -6.28 -3.49
C THR A 79 -21.41 -6.42 -4.98
N ALA A 80 -22.40 -7.25 -5.34
CA ALA A 80 -22.79 -7.42 -6.75
C ALA A 80 -23.12 -6.08 -7.44
N THR A 81 -23.66 -5.11 -6.71
CA THR A 81 -23.97 -3.76 -7.22
C THR A 81 -22.81 -2.77 -7.06
N LYS A 82 -21.88 -3.02 -6.14
CA LYS A 82 -20.71 -2.18 -5.86
C LYS A 82 -19.41 -2.97 -6.00
N PHE A 83 -19.22 -3.57 -7.18
CA PHE A 83 -18.06 -4.42 -7.47
C PHE A 83 -16.73 -3.66 -7.56
N HIS A 84 -16.78 -2.33 -7.68
CA HIS A 84 -15.60 -1.46 -7.76
C HIS A 84 -14.97 -1.16 -6.39
N TYR A 85 -15.58 -1.60 -5.29
CA TYR A 85 -15.02 -1.45 -3.94
C TYR A 85 -13.93 -2.50 -3.68
N ILE A 86 -12.77 -2.28 -4.30
CA ILE A 86 -11.59 -3.13 -4.18
C ILE A 86 -10.46 -2.27 -3.64
N PHE A 87 -10.21 -2.36 -2.33
CA PHE A 87 -9.13 -1.65 -1.67
C PHE A 87 -7.93 -2.58 -1.48
N ASN A 88 -6.79 -2.21 -2.05
CA ASN A 88 -5.55 -2.98 -2.04
C ASN A 88 -4.37 -2.10 -1.57
N LEU A 89 -3.19 -2.71 -1.41
CA LEU A 89 -1.96 -1.97 -1.11
C LEU A 89 -1.56 -0.96 -2.20
N ARG A 90 -2.09 -1.11 -3.41
CA ARG A 90 -1.87 -0.14 -4.49
C ARG A 90 -2.39 1.24 -4.11
N ASP A 91 -3.52 1.31 -3.40
CA ASP A 91 -4.12 2.59 -3.01
C ASP A 91 -3.24 3.33 -2.01
N LEU A 92 -2.73 2.62 -1.00
CA LEU A 92 -1.74 3.16 -0.07
C LEU A 92 -0.47 3.59 -0.80
N THR A 93 0.07 2.74 -1.67
CA THR A 93 1.29 3.06 -2.44
C THR A 93 1.10 4.31 -3.30
N ASN A 94 -0.06 4.47 -3.93
CA ASN A 94 -0.39 5.67 -4.71
C ASN A 94 -0.47 6.92 -3.84
N ILE A 95 -1.08 6.85 -2.64
CA ILE A 95 -1.18 7.98 -1.71
C ILE A 95 0.22 8.47 -1.32
N PHE A 96 1.06 7.56 -0.83
CA PHE A 96 2.43 7.91 -0.45
C PHE A 96 3.27 8.33 -1.66
N GLN A 97 3.13 7.68 -2.82
CA GLN A 97 3.87 8.06 -4.03
C GLN A 97 3.47 9.45 -4.55
N VAL A 98 2.18 9.79 -4.54
CA VAL A 98 1.66 11.12 -4.90
C VAL A 98 2.24 12.16 -3.94
N GLU A 99 2.19 11.93 -2.64
CA GLU A 99 2.81 12.85 -1.67
C GLU A 99 4.29 13.10 -1.98
N LEU A 100 5.04 12.05 -2.33
CA LEU A 100 6.46 12.13 -2.68
C LEU A 100 6.73 12.85 -4.01
N THR A 101 5.94 12.59 -5.06
CA THR A 101 6.17 13.18 -6.40
C THR A 101 5.67 14.62 -6.48
N TRP A 102 4.53 14.94 -5.88
CA TRP A 102 4.01 16.31 -5.88
C TRP A 102 4.91 17.26 -5.07
N PHE A 103 5.50 16.79 -3.97
CA PHE A 103 6.50 17.58 -3.26
C PHE A 103 7.78 17.83 -4.06
N THR A 104 8.16 16.91 -4.96
CA THR A 104 9.37 17.03 -5.78
C THR A 104 9.15 17.88 -7.04
N VAL A 105 7.91 18.04 -7.50
CA VAL A 105 7.58 18.84 -8.71
C VAL A 105 7.26 20.30 -8.36
N ILE A 106 6.93 20.60 -7.10
CA ILE A 106 6.58 21.95 -6.64
C ILE A 106 7.81 22.73 -6.10
N PHE A 107 8.96 22.07 -5.93
CA PHE A 107 10.21 22.69 -5.48
C PHE A 107 11.37 22.44 -6.45
#